data_AF-A0A954KNK7-F1
#
_entry.id   AF-A0A954KNK7-F1
#
_cell.length_a   1.000
_cell.length_b   1.000
_cell.length_c   1.000
_cell.angle_alpha   90.00
_cell.angle_beta   90.00
_cell.angle_gamma   90.00
#
_symmetry.space_group_name_H-M   'P 1'
#
loop_
_entity.id
_entity.type
_entity.pdbx_description
1 polymer ?
#
loop_
_entity_poly.entity_id
_entity_poly.type
_entity_poly.pdbx_seq_one_letter_code
_entity_poly.pdbx_strand_id
1 'polypeptide(L)'
;DILTCGRTLFGAAPPKGQEFDDHYFGAIPDRVLAFMLEVERELFKLGVPVKTRHNEVAPGQYEIAPLFEFANVATDHQQLIMTMLKKVAEKYGMTCLMHEKPFAGVNGSGKHVNWSMGSASQGNLLDPGDTPHENAQFLLICAAVIRAVHKYQGLLRAVVASASNDHRLGANEAPPAIISIFLGDQLTDVFEQIKAGGASSSIPKGTLEVGVDVLPPLPKDAGDRNRTSPFAFTGNRFEFRAVGSNMSISGPLVAMNTIVAESLDYCASVLEIETGGDSEKLNAALQKLLVQIMKEHGSIIFNGDGYSEEWHKEAAERGLLNHKTTPDALPVLETKEVQELFERYGVLSERELESRLDTYLEQYCLSVKVESKMTIEMARTIIFPAAIRYQNQLASTCANLKFVGYEFDTHTLDKVTELVKALQDSISDLEAITSSVNSSNAHEAAVYYCNKVIPAMNDVRKYVDELEGYVADDLWPLPTYQEMLFIR
;
A
#
# COMPACT_ATOMS: atom_id res chain seq x y z
N ASP A 1 1.60 -18.07 -13.64
CA ASP A 1 0.92 -17.09 -12.76
C ASP A 1 1.45 -15.66 -12.96
N ILE A 2 2.74 -15.37 -12.75
CA ILE A 2 3.31 -14.00 -12.79
C ILE A 2 2.94 -13.25 -14.08
N LEU A 3 3.06 -13.89 -15.24
CA LEU A 3 2.75 -13.26 -16.54
C LEU A 3 1.30 -12.80 -16.67
N THR A 4 0.36 -13.52 -16.04
CA THR A 4 -1.08 -13.27 -16.17
C THR A 4 -1.63 -12.45 -15.02
N CYS A 5 -1.16 -12.71 -13.81
CA CYS A 5 -1.69 -12.12 -12.58
C CYS A 5 -0.80 -10.98 -12.05
N GLY A 6 0.43 -10.81 -12.57
CA GLY A 6 1.41 -9.85 -12.06
C GLY A 6 2.03 -10.26 -10.71
N ARG A 7 1.63 -11.40 -10.17
CA ARG A 7 2.08 -11.97 -8.89
C ARG A 7 2.16 -13.49 -8.97
N THR A 8 2.88 -14.07 -8.03
CA THR A 8 2.86 -15.51 -7.78
C THR A 8 1.58 -15.91 -7.05
N LEU A 9 0.93 -16.96 -7.53
CA LEU A 9 -0.19 -17.62 -6.87
C LEU A 9 0.29 -18.78 -6.01
N PHE A 10 1.45 -19.35 -6.35
CA PHE A 10 2.13 -20.43 -5.64
C PHE A 10 3.59 -20.07 -5.39
N GLY A 11 4.19 -20.70 -4.38
CA GLY A 11 5.61 -20.61 -4.09
C GLY A 11 5.87 -20.60 -2.60
N ALA A 12 6.64 -21.58 -2.15
CA ALA A 12 7.10 -21.70 -0.78
C ALA A 12 8.07 -20.57 -0.41
N ALA A 13 8.07 -20.18 0.87
CA ALA A 13 9.02 -19.21 1.37
C ALA A 13 10.45 -19.75 1.24
N PRO A 14 11.40 -18.97 0.68
CA PRO A 14 12.78 -19.42 0.55
C PRO A 14 13.47 -19.47 1.93
N PRO A 15 14.54 -20.27 2.10
CA PRO A 15 15.32 -20.29 3.35
C PRO A 15 15.95 -18.95 3.72
N LYS A 16 16.27 -18.12 2.72
CA LYS A 16 16.65 -16.71 2.86
C LYS A 16 15.58 -15.87 2.18
N GLY A 17 14.85 -15.05 2.92
CA GLY A 17 13.93 -14.03 2.42
C GLY A 17 14.55 -12.65 2.55
N GLN A 18 14.16 -11.92 3.60
CA GLN A 18 14.61 -10.55 3.85
C GLN A 18 15.17 -10.35 5.27
N GLU A 19 15.50 -11.43 5.97
CA GLU A 19 15.81 -11.46 7.41
C GLU A 19 17.06 -10.64 7.81
N PHE A 20 17.90 -10.29 6.84
CA PHE A 20 19.17 -9.61 7.08
C PHE A 20 19.14 -8.12 6.69
N ASP A 21 18.04 -7.61 6.12
CA ASP A 21 17.94 -6.23 5.60
C ASP A 21 19.07 -5.80 4.64
N ASP A 22 19.83 -6.77 4.10
CA ASP A 22 21.05 -6.58 3.29
C ASP A 22 20.83 -5.75 2.00
N HIS A 23 19.57 -5.58 1.59
CA HIS A 23 19.22 -5.02 0.28
C HIS A 23 19.02 -3.51 0.33
N TYR A 24 18.53 -2.95 1.43
CA TYR A 24 18.22 -1.52 1.51
C TYR A 24 19.51 -0.69 1.42
N PHE A 25 19.62 0.14 0.39
CA PHE A 25 20.87 0.86 0.02
C PHE A 25 22.10 -0.05 -0.23
N GLY A 26 21.91 -1.34 -0.49
CA GLY A 26 22.98 -2.24 -0.92
C GLY A 26 23.49 -1.96 -2.34
N ALA A 27 24.47 -2.74 -2.81
CA ALA A 27 24.97 -2.62 -4.19
C ALA A 27 23.92 -3.08 -5.21
N ILE A 28 23.60 -2.23 -6.19
CA ILE A 28 22.69 -2.57 -7.30
C ILE A 28 23.42 -3.49 -8.30
N PRO A 29 22.84 -4.64 -8.70
CA PRO A 29 23.47 -5.50 -9.71
C PRO A 29 23.69 -4.78 -11.04
N ASP A 30 24.82 -5.01 -11.71
CA ASP A 30 25.21 -4.29 -12.93
C ASP A 30 24.14 -4.30 -14.03
N ARG A 31 23.49 -5.45 -14.26
CA ARG A 31 22.40 -5.58 -15.24
C ARG A 31 21.23 -4.65 -14.91
N VAL A 32 20.88 -4.54 -13.63
CA VAL A 32 19.79 -3.68 -13.17
C VAL A 32 20.21 -2.22 -13.19
N LEU A 33 21.44 -1.91 -12.79
CA LEU A 33 21.95 -0.54 -12.85
C LEU A 33 21.96 -0.02 -14.29
N ALA A 34 22.40 -0.83 -15.26
CA ALA A 34 22.35 -0.48 -16.67
C ALA A 34 20.92 -0.20 -17.16
N PHE A 35 19.95 -1.04 -16.75
CA PHE A 35 18.52 -0.81 -16.97
C PHE A 35 18.05 0.53 -16.39
N MET A 36 18.34 0.80 -15.11
CA MET A 36 17.90 2.04 -14.44
C MET A 36 18.52 3.28 -15.10
N LEU A 37 19.79 3.22 -15.49
CA LEU A 37 20.47 4.31 -16.21
C LEU A 37 19.84 4.59 -17.57
N GLU A 38 19.44 3.56 -18.31
CA GLU A 38 18.72 3.76 -19.57
C GLU A 38 17.32 4.33 -19.33
N VAL A 39 16.57 3.82 -18.35
CA VAL A 39 15.25 4.36 -17.97
C VAL A 39 15.36 5.86 -17.67
N GLU A 40 16.30 6.26 -16.81
CA GLU A 40 16.53 7.66 -16.47
C GLU A 40 16.84 8.49 -17.71
N ARG A 41 17.76 8.03 -18.56
CA ARG A 41 18.14 8.75 -19.78
C ARG A 41 16.95 8.95 -20.71
N GLU A 42 16.10 7.93 -20.89
CA GLU A 42 14.90 8.05 -21.72
C GLU A 42 13.85 8.96 -21.07
N LEU A 43 13.68 8.92 -19.75
CA LEU A 43 12.79 9.81 -19.01
C LEU A 43 13.22 11.28 -19.07
N PHE A 44 14.52 11.57 -18.99
CA PHE A 44 15.03 12.93 -19.18
C PHE A 44 14.71 13.50 -20.57
N LYS A 45 14.74 12.66 -21.62
CA LYS A 45 14.33 13.09 -22.97
C LYS A 45 12.84 13.45 -23.04
N LEU A 46 12.03 12.86 -22.16
CA LEU A 46 10.60 13.11 -22.04
C LEU A 46 10.28 14.25 -21.05
N GLY A 47 11.28 14.89 -20.45
CA GLY A 47 11.11 15.98 -19.51
C GLY A 47 10.83 15.56 -18.06
N VAL A 48 10.89 14.25 -17.75
CA VAL A 48 10.65 13.74 -16.40
C VAL A 48 11.91 13.93 -15.54
N PRO A 49 11.87 14.70 -14.43
CA PRO A 49 13.05 15.08 -13.66
C PRO A 49 13.41 14.01 -12.61
N VAL A 50 13.87 12.84 -13.04
CA VAL A 50 14.30 11.77 -12.11
C VAL A 50 15.45 12.25 -11.23
N LYS A 51 15.35 12.04 -9.92
CA LYS A 51 16.35 12.51 -8.95
C LYS A 51 17.09 11.38 -8.24
N THR A 52 16.37 10.36 -7.79
CA THR A 52 16.94 9.28 -6.98
C THR A 52 16.53 7.92 -7.51
N ARG A 53 17.43 6.96 -7.29
CA ARG A 53 17.20 5.53 -7.45
C ARG A 53 17.94 4.77 -6.36
N HIS A 54 17.36 3.71 -5.84
CA HIS A 54 18.03 2.81 -4.88
C HIS A 54 17.37 1.44 -4.87
N ASN A 55 18.05 0.49 -4.23
CA ASN A 55 17.43 -0.78 -3.82
C ASN A 55 16.41 -0.53 -2.72
N GLU A 56 15.36 -1.33 -2.75
CA GLU A 56 14.40 -1.43 -1.65
C GLU A 56 14.72 -2.63 -0.74
N VAL A 57 13.89 -2.83 0.28
CA VAL A 57 14.10 -3.87 1.30
C VAL A 57 13.99 -5.29 0.74
N ALA A 58 13.05 -5.57 -0.17
CA ALA A 58 12.92 -6.91 -0.75
C ALA A 58 13.93 -7.17 -1.89
N PRO A 59 14.38 -8.43 -2.06
CA PRO A 59 15.22 -8.81 -3.20
C PRO A 59 14.54 -8.50 -4.54
N GLY A 60 15.28 -7.88 -5.46
CA GLY A 60 14.74 -7.49 -6.78
C GLY A 60 13.74 -6.32 -6.73
N GLN A 61 13.60 -5.65 -5.58
CA GLN A 61 12.79 -4.46 -5.42
C GLN A 61 13.67 -3.20 -5.53
N TYR A 62 13.19 -2.20 -6.27
CA TYR A 62 13.91 -0.95 -6.51
C TYR A 62 12.95 0.23 -6.48
N GLU A 63 13.47 1.40 -6.12
CA GLU A 63 12.75 2.67 -6.15
C GLU A 63 13.36 3.62 -7.18
N ILE A 64 12.50 4.41 -7.81
CA ILE A 64 12.86 5.58 -8.63
C ILE A 64 11.94 6.74 -8.24
N ALA A 65 12.50 7.90 -7.91
CA ALA A 65 11.72 9.07 -7.54
C ALA A 65 12.12 10.31 -8.37
N PRO A 66 11.15 10.98 -9.01
CA PRO A 66 11.37 12.29 -9.62
C PRO A 66 11.35 13.42 -8.58
N LEU A 67 11.81 14.59 -8.99
CA LEU A 67 11.52 15.84 -8.26
C LEU A 67 10.00 16.08 -8.23
N PHE A 68 9.53 16.78 -7.21
CA PHE A 68 8.13 17.19 -7.13
C PHE A 68 7.80 18.19 -8.26
N GLU A 69 6.55 18.12 -8.73
CA GLU A 69 6.04 18.94 -9.81
C GLU A 69 4.59 19.34 -9.51
N PHE A 70 4.01 20.21 -10.34
CA PHE A 70 2.57 20.49 -10.26
C PHE A 70 1.78 19.17 -10.41
N ALA A 71 0.75 18.98 -9.58
CA ALA A 71 0.02 17.72 -9.45
C ALA A 71 -0.42 17.11 -10.80
N ASN A 72 -0.85 17.94 -11.75
CA ASN A 72 -1.22 17.48 -13.09
C ASN A 72 -0.03 16.94 -13.88
N VAL A 73 1.08 17.69 -13.94
CA VAL A 73 2.32 17.28 -14.64
C VAL A 73 2.92 16.03 -13.99
N ALA A 74 2.96 16.00 -12.65
CA ALA A 74 3.44 14.84 -11.90
C ALA A 74 2.63 13.58 -12.22
N THR A 75 1.31 13.71 -12.43
CA THR A 75 0.43 12.59 -12.81
C THR A 75 0.79 12.04 -14.18
N ASP A 76 0.98 12.91 -15.19
CA ASP A 76 1.36 12.50 -16.53
C ASP A 76 2.76 11.86 -16.54
N HIS A 77 3.72 12.50 -15.87
CA HIS A 77 5.07 11.99 -15.72
C HIS A 77 5.10 10.63 -15.00
N GLN A 78 4.24 10.42 -14.00
CA GLN A 78 4.12 9.14 -13.30
C GLN A 78 3.70 8.00 -14.24
N GLN A 79 2.76 8.24 -15.16
CA GLN A 79 2.36 7.27 -16.18
C GLN A 79 3.48 6.98 -17.19
N LEU A 80 4.22 8.01 -17.59
CA LEU A 80 5.40 7.86 -18.45
C LEU A 80 6.48 7.02 -17.76
N ILE A 81 6.75 7.24 -16.47
CA ILE A 81 7.68 6.44 -15.67
C ILE A 81 7.29 4.95 -15.72
N MET A 82 6.02 4.62 -15.41
CA MET A 82 5.57 3.23 -15.44
C MET A 82 5.75 2.58 -16.82
N THR A 83 5.41 3.30 -17.88
CA THR A 83 5.53 2.83 -19.26
C THR A 83 6.98 2.59 -19.64
N MET A 84 7.87 3.53 -19.29
CA MET A 84 9.29 3.45 -19.61
C MET A 84 9.98 2.33 -18.83
N LEU A 85 9.65 2.12 -17.56
CA LEU A 85 10.16 1.01 -16.76
C LEU A 85 9.84 -0.34 -17.42
N LYS A 86 8.59 -0.57 -17.82
CA LYS A 86 8.18 -1.80 -18.51
C LYS A 86 8.91 -1.98 -19.84
N LYS A 87 8.91 -0.94 -20.68
CA LYS A 87 9.50 -0.98 -22.02
C LYS A 87 11.02 -1.21 -22.01
N VAL A 88 11.74 -0.59 -21.09
CA VAL A 88 13.21 -0.75 -21.03
C VAL A 88 13.56 -2.09 -20.39
N ALA A 89 12.78 -2.61 -19.43
CA ALA A 89 13.06 -3.89 -18.78
C ALA A 89 13.19 -5.04 -19.80
N GLU A 90 12.31 -5.08 -20.81
CA GLU A 90 12.33 -6.08 -21.88
C GLU A 90 13.66 -6.11 -22.65
N LYS A 91 14.30 -4.95 -22.86
CA LYS A 91 15.60 -4.85 -23.56
C LYS A 91 16.74 -5.51 -22.78
N TYR A 92 16.60 -5.62 -21.47
CA TYR A 92 17.58 -6.23 -20.57
C TYR A 92 17.20 -7.67 -20.20
N GLY A 93 16.22 -8.27 -20.88
CA GLY A 93 15.73 -9.61 -20.59
C GLY A 93 15.05 -9.72 -19.22
N MET A 94 14.47 -8.61 -18.74
CA MET A 94 13.79 -8.53 -17.45
C MET A 94 12.30 -8.19 -17.64
N THR A 95 11.50 -8.52 -16.64
CA THR A 95 10.11 -8.07 -16.55
C THR A 95 9.96 -7.17 -15.33
N CYS A 96 9.44 -5.96 -15.53
CA CYS A 96 9.15 -5.04 -14.44
C CYS A 96 7.77 -5.34 -13.85
N LEU A 97 7.75 -5.89 -12.63
CA LEU A 97 6.52 -6.20 -11.90
C LEU A 97 6.06 -4.96 -11.14
N MET A 98 4.83 -4.54 -11.40
CA MET A 98 4.21 -3.37 -10.76
C MET A 98 3.14 -3.75 -9.73
N HIS A 99 2.81 -5.03 -9.61
CA HIS A 99 1.83 -5.52 -8.64
C HIS A 99 2.30 -5.17 -7.22
N GLU A 100 1.36 -4.78 -6.35
CA GLU A 100 1.63 -4.29 -4.99
C GLU A 100 2.22 -5.38 -4.07
N LYS A 101 1.97 -6.64 -4.39
CA LYS A 101 2.51 -7.80 -3.69
C LYS A 101 2.88 -8.93 -4.67
N PRO A 102 4.00 -8.83 -5.42
CA PRO A 102 4.32 -9.82 -6.44
C PRO A 102 4.66 -11.19 -5.85
N PHE A 103 5.38 -11.20 -4.72
CA PHE A 103 5.79 -12.40 -3.98
C PHE A 103 5.22 -12.36 -2.56
N ALA A 104 4.77 -13.50 -2.04
CA ALA A 104 4.34 -13.59 -0.63
C ALA A 104 5.53 -13.59 0.33
N GLY A 105 5.32 -13.20 1.58
CA GLY A 105 6.36 -13.26 2.62
C GLY A 105 7.44 -12.17 2.58
N VAL A 106 7.57 -11.40 1.50
CA VAL A 106 8.53 -10.27 1.38
C VAL A 106 7.83 -8.91 1.35
N ASN A 107 8.55 -7.78 1.43
CA ASN A 107 7.97 -6.44 1.33
C ASN A 107 7.12 -6.25 0.06
N GLY A 108 6.04 -5.47 0.18
CA GLY A 108 5.21 -5.08 -0.95
C GLY A 108 5.73 -3.81 -1.63
N SER A 109 5.22 -3.51 -2.82
CA SER A 109 5.56 -2.30 -3.57
C SER A 109 4.46 -1.24 -3.41
N GLY A 110 4.85 -0.05 -2.95
CA GLY A 110 3.97 1.11 -2.81
C GLY A 110 4.30 2.21 -3.82
N LYS A 111 3.45 3.24 -3.88
CA LYS A 111 3.75 4.49 -4.59
C LYS A 111 3.40 5.68 -3.71
N HIS A 112 4.33 6.08 -2.85
CA HIS A 112 4.06 7.19 -1.93
C HIS A 112 3.80 8.49 -2.69
N VAL A 113 2.74 9.20 -2.30
CA VAL A 113 2.42 10.51 -2.87
C VAL A 113 2.80 11.58 -1.85
N ASN A 114 3.93 12.24 -2.11
CA ASN A 114 4.34 13.42 -1.36
C ASN A 114 3.54 14.63 -1.86
N TRP A 115 2.62 15.12 -1.03
CA TRP A 115 1.69 16.19 -1.33
C TRP A 115 1.99 17.45 -0.51
N SER A 116 2.08 18.58 -1.21
CA SER A 116 2.26 19.90 -0.61
C SER A 116 1.42 20.95 -1.34
N MET A 117 1.13 22.05 -0.67
CA MET A 117 0.36 23.16 -1.23
C MET A 117 1.13 24.47 -1.11
N GLY A 118 1.18 25.23 -2.20
CA GLY A 118 1.93 26.47 -2.25
C GLY A 118 1.77 27.21 -3.56
N SER A 119 2.40 28.37 -3.65
CA SER A 119 2.46 29.17 -4.87
C SER A 119 3.80 29.89 -4.99
N ALA A 120 4.10 30.42 -6.17
CA ALA A 120 5.32 31.21 -6.36
C ALA A 120 5.37 32.47 -5.47
N SER A 121 4.22 32.99 -5.04
CA SER A 121 4.14 34.20 -4.20
C SER A 121 4.14 33.90 -2.71
N GLN A 122 3.58 32.77 -2.28
CA GLN A 122 3.44 32.41 -0.87
C GLN A 122 4.45 31.35 -0.40
N GLY A 123 5.19 30.74 -1.33
CA GLY A 123 6.03 29.59 -1.02
C GLY A 123 5.19 28.38 -0.62
N ASN A 124 5.76 27.51 0.21
CA ASN A 124 5.10 26.30 0.71
C ASN A 124 4.30 26.62 1.98
N LEU A 125 2.98 26.41 1.93
CA LEU A 125 2.07 26.69 3.03
C LEU A 125 2.09 25.62 4.13
N LEU A 126 2.78 24.51 3.89
CA LEU A 126 3.02 23.44 4.86
C LEU A 126 4.41 23.51 5.48
N ASP A 127 5.16 24.59 5.26
CA ASP A 127 6.42 24.82 5.96
C ASP A 127 6.14 25.37 7.37
N PRO A 128 6.49 24.64 8.44
CA PRO A 128 6.25 25.08 9.80
C PRO A 128 7.17 26.23 10.22
N GLY A 129 8.32 26.43 9.55
CA GLY A 129 9.36 27.36 9.97
C GLY A 129 10.07 26.97 11.27
N ASP A 130 10.76 27.93 11.88
CA ASP A 130 11.54 27.71 13.12
C ASP A 130 10.67 27.76 14.38
N THR A 131 9.56 28.51 14.36
CA THR A 131 8.58 28.63 15.46
C THR A 131 7.18 28.20 15.01
N PRO A 132 6.90 26.88 14.90
CA PRO A 132 5.65 26.37 14.34
C PRO A 132 4.38 26.86 15.08
N HIS A 133 4.50 27.07 16.40
CA HIS A 133 3.40 27.54 17.24
C HIS A 133 3.02 29.01 17.01
N GLU A 134 3.90 29.81 16.43
CA GLU A 134 3.64 31.22 16.06
C GLU A 134 3.18 31.37 14.61
N ASN A 135 3.39 30.34 13.78
CA ASN A 135 3.08 30.36 12.36
C ASN A 135 1.58 30.08 12.10
N ALA A 136 0.77 31.13 12.27
CA ALA A 136 -0.68 31.09 12.09
C ALA A 136 -1.13 30.52 10.73
N GLN A 137 -0.41 30.85 9.65
CA GLN A 137 -0.73 30.35 8.31
C GLN A 137 -0.52 28.83 8.24
N PHE A 138 0.64 28.34 8.67
CA PHE A 138 0.91 26.90 8.73
C PHE A 138 -0.11 26.17 9.60
N LEU A 139 -0.40 26.68 10.80
CA LEU A 139 -1.34 26.04 11.73
C LEU A 139 -2.74 25.92 11.14
N LEU A 140 -3.23 26.98 10.46
CA LEU A 140 -4.52 26.95 9.77
C LEU A 140 -4.55 25.88 8.68
N ILE A 141 -3.53 25.87 7.82
CA ILE A 141 -3.47 24.92 6.70
C ILE A 141 -3.35 23.48 7.22
N CYS A 142 -2.48 23.24 8.19
CA CYS A 142 -2.32 21.92 8.80
C CYS A 142 -3.61 21.46 9.52
N ALA A 143 -4.30 22.34 10.24
CA ALA A 143 -5.60 22.04 10.84
C ALA A 143 -6.67 21.70 9.79
N ALA A 144 -6.68 22.41 8.66
CA ALA A 144 -7.57 22.10 7.54
C ALA A 144 -7.27 20.70 6.95
N VAL A 145 -6.00 20.31 6.84
CA VAL A 145 -5.64 18.93 6.44
C VAL A 145 -6.12 17.90 7.47
N ILE A 146 -5.93 18.16 8.77
CA ILE A 146 -6.41 17.27 9.85
C ILE A 146 -7.92 17.05 9.75
N ARG A 147 -8.69 18.13 9.61
CA ARG A 147 -10.14 18.06 9.43
C ARG A 147 -10.51 17.29 8.16
N ALA A 148 -9.87 17.59 7.02
CA ALA A 148 -10.14 16.94 5.74
C ALA A 148 -9.93 15.42 5.80
N VAL A 149 -8.79 14.98 6.34
CA VAL A 149 -8.46 13.55 6.45
C VAL A 149 -9.40 12.85 7.44
N HIS A 150 -9.70 13.45 8.59
CA HIS A 150 -10.62 12.84 9.56
C HIS A 150 -12.02 12.65 9.00
N LYS A 151 -12.56 13.71 8.38
CA LYS A 151 -13.92 13.74 7.82
C LYS A 151 -14.07 12.78 6.65
N TYR A 152 -13.09 12.74 5.74
CA TYR A 152 -13.15 11.95 4.50
C TYR A 152 -12.21 10.73 4.50
N GLN A 153 -11.91 10.17 5.67
CA GLN A 153 -11.04 8.99 5.82
C GLN A 153 -11.50 7.79 4.98
N GLY A 154 -12.82 7.56 4.88
CA GLY A 154 -13.38 6.49 4.06
C GLY A 154 -13.09 6.70 2.57
N LEU A 155 -13.21 7.94 2.08
CA LEU A 155 -12.91 8.28 0.69
C LEU A 155 -11.42 8.07 0.38
N LEU A 156 -10.52 8.47 1.29
CA LEU A 156 -9.08 8.23 1.13
C LEU A 156 -8.75 6.73 1.08
N ARG A 157 -9.42 5.89 1.86
CA ARG A 157 -9.29 4.43 1.78
C ARG A 157 -9.88 3.85 0.49
N ALA A 158 -10.99 4.41 -0.01
CA ALA A 158 -11.66 3.97 -1.23
C ALA A 158 -10.83 4.25 -2.49
N VAL A 159 -10.18 5.41 -2.61
CA VAL A 159 -9.38 5.78 -3.80
C VAL A 159 -8.07 5.03 -3.95
N VAL A 160 -7.70 4.23 -2.95
CA VAL A 160 -6.55 3.30 -2.99
C VAL A 160 -6.99 1.83 -2.92
N ALA A 161 -8.28 1.55 -3.10
CA ALA A 161 -8.81 0.19 -3.07
C ALA A 161 -8.59 -0.53 -4.41
N SER A 162 -7.92 -1.68 -4.36
CA SER A 162 -7.83 -2.63 -5.47
C SER A 162 -7.53 -4.02 -4.92
N ALA A 163 -7.86 -5.05 -5.70
CA ALA A 163 -7.55 -6.44 -5.35
C ALA A 163 -6.06 -6.62 -5.01
N SER A 164 -5.18 -6.00 -5.80
CA SER A 164 -3.73 -6.09 -5.61
C SER A 164 -3.23 -5.38 -4.35
N ASN A 165 -3.76 -4.18 -4.03
CA ASN A 165 -3.32 -3.38 -2.88
C ASN A 165 -3.85 -3.96 -1.55
N ASP A 166 -4.96 -4.69 -1.57
CA ASP A 166 -5.45 -5.42 -0.38
C ASP A 166 -4.46 -6.49 0.12
N HIS A 167 -3.62 -7.04 -0.77
CA HIS A 167 -2.53 -7.95 -0.38
C HIS A 167 -1.31 -7.25 0.23
N ARG A 168 -1.26 -5.91 0.14
CA ARG A 168 -0.13 -5.10 0.60
C ARG A 168 -0.44 -4.42 1.93
N LEU A 169 -1.58 -3.76 2.06
CA LEU A 169 -1.91 -2.94 3.22
C LEU A 169 -1.90 -3.73 4.54
N GLY A 170 -1.33 -3.14 5.59
CA GLY A 170 -1.29 -3.70 6.94
C GLY A 170 -0.17 -4.70 7.22
N ALA A 171 0.86 -4.78 6.37
CA ALA A 171 2.01 -5.65 6.56
C ALA A 171 3.29 -5.05 5.95
N ASN A 172 4.46 -5.43 6.46
CA ASN A 172 5.79 -5.20 5.86
C ASN A 172 5.98 -3.78 5.30
N GLU A 173 5.93 -2.77 6.17
CA GLU A 173 6.07 -1.33 5.88
C GLU A 173 4.92 -0.67 5.09
N ALA A 174 3.89 -1.41 4.67
CA ALA A 174 2.69 -0.81 4.12
C ALA A 174 1.71 -0.43 5.25
N PRO A 175 1.11 0.77 5.22
CA PRO A 175 0.20 1.21 6.27
C PRO A 175 -1.06 0.32 6.37
N PRO A 176 -1.71 0.21 7.55
CA PRO A 176 -2.99 -0.46 7.68
C PRO A 176 -4.09 0.29 6.93
N ALA A 177 -5.26 -0.36 6.78
CA ALA A 177 -6.44 0.24 6.15
C ALA A 177 -7.08 1.37 6.97
N ILE A 178 -6.67 1.54 8.23
CA ILE A 178 -7.09 2.62 9.11
C ILE A 178 -6.35 3.89 8.70
N ILE A 179 -7.05 4.87 8.13
CA ILE A 179 -6.46 6.16 7.80
C ILE A 179 -6.21 6.93 9.10
N SER A 180 -4.97 7.37 9.33
CA SER A 180 -4.56 8.20 10.45
C SER A 180 -3.44 9.16 10.04
N ILE A 181 -3.32 10.27 10.78
CA ILE A 181 -2.26 11.26 10.55
C ILE A 181 -1.12 11.05 11.54
N PHE A 182 0.10 10.99 11.02
CA PHE A 182 1.31 11.16 11.80
C PHE A 182 1.80 12.61 11.71
N LEU A 183 1.95 13.32 12.82
CA LEU A 183 2.49 14.69 12.84
C LEU A 183 3.91 14.77 13.41
N GLY A 184 4.34 13.74 14.15
CA GLY A 184 5.56 13.79 14.96
C GLY A 184 5.36 14.56 16.26
N ASP A 185 6.24 14.32 17.23
CA ASP A 185 6.05 14.76 18.62
C ASP A 185 5.95 16.28 18.76
N GLN A 186 6.78 17.03 18.02
CA GLN A 186 6.80 18.49 18.06
C GLN A 186 5.45 19.09 17.66
N LEU A 187 4.88 18.66 16.53
CA LEU A 187 3.63 19.22 16.03
C LEU A 187 2.43 18.70 16.80
N THR A 188 2.44 17.44 17.22
CA THR A 188 1.39 16.89 18.09
C THR A 188 1.30 17.67 19.40
N ASP A 189 2.43 17.99 20.03
CA ASP A 189 2.46 18.81 21.23
C ASP A 189 1.86 20.21 20.98
N VAL A 190 2.23 20.88 19.89
CA VAL A 190 1.65 22.18 19.52
C VAL A 190 0.12 22.10 19.36
N PHE A 191 -0.38 21.08 18.67
CA PHE A 191 -1.82 20.92 18.45
C PHE A 191 -2.59 20.49 19.72
N GLU A 192 -1.98 19.74 20.64
CA GLU A 192 -2.59 19.46 21.95
C GLU A 192 -2.60 20.69 22.85
N GLN A 193 -1.56 21.54 22.83
CA GLN A 193 -1.58 22.84 23.52
C GLN A 193 -2.69 23.75 22.97
N ILE A 194 -2.85 23.82 21.63
CA ILE A 194 -3.95 24.54 20.98
C ILE A 194 -5.29 24.03 21.51
N LYS A 195 -5.51 22.71 21.52
CA LYS A 195 -6.74 22.09 22.03
C LYS A 195 -7.04 22.45 23.49
N ALA A 196 -6.00 22.63 24.31
CA ALA A 196 -6.09 23.03 25.72
C ALA A 196 -6.35 24.53 25.95
N GLY A 197 -6.29 25.38 24.90
CA GLY A 197 -6.61 26.80 24.99
C GLY A 197 -5.49 27.75 24.54
N GLY A 198 -4.41 27.24 23.94
CA GLY A 198 -3.38 28.04 23.27
C GLY A 198 -2.00 27.39 23.29
N ALA A 199 -1.23 27.53 22.20
CA ALA A 199 0.17 27.10 22.15
C ALA A 199 1.11 28.22 22.58
N SER A 200 2.06 27.90 23.45
CA SER A 200 3.05 28.85 24.00
C SER A 200 4.49 28.42 23.78
N SER A 201 4.71 27.19 23.31
CA SER A 201 6.03 26.64 23.04
C SER A 201 5.93 25.47 22.05
N SER A 202 7.07 25.02 21.54
CA SER A 202 7.18 23.78 20.77
C SER A 202 8.42 23.01 21.20
N ILE A 203 8.33 21.69 21.29
CA ILE A 203 9.48 20.81 21.61
C ILE A 203 10.61 21.06 20.58
N PRO A 204 11.87 21.26 21.00
CA PRO A 204 12.99 21.44 20.07
C PRO A 204 13.21 20.21 19.18
N LYS A 205 13.70 20.42 17.94
CA LYS A 205 14.13 19.31 17.07
C LYS A 205 15.22 18.51 17.81
N GLY A 206 15.08 17.18 17.87
CA GLY A 206 16.07 16.32 18.54
C GLY A 206 17.44 16.33 17.86
N THR A 207 18.46 15.80 18.54
CA THR A 207 19.77 15.52 17.94
C THR A 207 19.97 14.01 17.83
N LEU A 208 20.54 13.56 16.71
CA LEU A 208 20.86 12.14 16.52
C LEU A 208 22.25 11.89 17.12
N GLU A 209 22.32 11.22 18.27
CA GLU A 209 23.58 10.72 18.82
C GLU A 209 23.94 9.42 18.08
N VAL A 210 24.72 9.52 17.01
CA VAL A 210 25.40 8.37 16.44
C VAL A 210 26.54 8.04 17.40
N GLY A 211 26.58 6.82 17.94
CA GLY A 211 27.47 6.37 19.03
C GLY A 211 28.98 6.40 18.75
N VAL A 212 29.49 7.55 18.34
CA VAL A 212 30.89 7.89 18.14
C VAL A 212 31.03 9.39 18.46
N ASP A 213 31.75 9.72 19.53
CA ASP A 213 31.90 11.09 20.09
C ASP A 213 32.51 12.14 19.13
N VAL A 214 32.85 11.75 17.90
CA VAL A 214 33.59 12.56 16.91
C VAL A 214 32.67 13.17 15.85
N LEU A 215 31.44 12.68 15.69
CA LEU A 215 30.50 13.26 14.73
C LEU A 215 29.82 14.49 15.35
N PRO A 216 29.75 15.63 14.61
CA PRO A 216 28.92 16.74 15.05
C PRO A 216 27.48 16.24 15.20
N PRO A 217 26.74 16.68 16.23
CA PRO A 217 25.35 16.29 16.44
C PRO A 217 24.57 16.59 15.16
N LEU A 218 24.11 15.53 14.49
CA LEU A 218 23.31 15.66 13.28
C LEU A 218 21.90 16.05 13.73
N PRO A 219 21.28 17.09 13.15
CA PRO A 219 19.90 17.44 13.49
C PRO A 219 19.01 16.23 13.14
N LYS A 220 18.31 15.69 14.14
CA LYS A 220 17.26 14.70 13.92
C LYS A 220 16.07 15.47 13.36
N ASP A 221 15.61 15.10 12.17
CA ASP A 221 14.37 15.64 11.65
C ASP A 221 13.25 15.30 12.66
N ALA A 222 12.49 16.30 13.10
CA ALA A 222 11.49 16.12 14.16
C ALA A 222 10.31 15.24 13.71
N GLY A 223 10.17 15.03 12.40
CA GLY A 223 9.34 13.97 11.83
C GLY A 223 10.06 12.63 11.95
N ASP A 224 10.08 12.05 13.14
CA ASP A 224 10.48 10.64 13.32
C ASP A 224 9.64 9.78 12.37
N ARG A 225 10.27 9.10 11.40
CA ARG A 225 9.54 8.47 10.29
C ARG A 225 8.91 7.17 10.76
N ASN A 226 7.77 7.28 11.44
CA ASN A 226 6.93 6.13 11.66
C ASN A 226 6.36 5.66 10.31
N ARG A 227 6.98 4.62 9.73
CA ARG A 227 6.67 4.09 8.38
C ARG A 227 5.27 3.47 8.30
N THR A 228 4.63 3.17 9.42
CA THR A 228 3.33 2.48 9.46
C THR A 228 2.14 3.42 9.28
N SER A 229 2.33 4.74 9.36
CA SER A 229 1.23 5.71 9.20
C SER A 229 0.84 5.88 7.72
N PRO A 230 -0.47 5.85 7.40
CA PRO A 230 -0.95 6.10 6.03
C PRO A 230 -0.71 7.52 5.54
N PHE A 231 -0.80 8.53 6.42
CA PHE A 231 -0.72 9.95 6.05
C PHE A 231 0.23 10.69 6.99
N ALA A 232 1.50 10.84 6.58
CA ALA A 232 2.55 11.31 7.48
C ALA A 232 3.05 12.70 7.11
N PHE A 233 3.10 13.62 8.08
CA PHE A 233 3.81 14.89 7.92
C PHE A 233 5.32 14.64 7.93
N THR A 234 6.01 15.06 6.86
CA THR A 234 7.44 14.81 6.64
C THR A 234 8.21 16.12 6.50
N GLY A 235 8.03 17.00 7.50
CA GLY A 235 8.78 18.24 7.69
C GLY A 235 8.14 19.45 7.02
N ASN A 236 7.73 19.33 5.76
CA ASN A 236 7.12 20.45 5.01
C ASN A 236 6.03 20.02 4.02
N ARG A 237 5.54 18.79 4.14
CA ARG A 237 4.58 18.17 3.22
C ARG A 237 3.96 16.95 3.91
N PHE A 238 2.85 16.46 3.37
CA PHE A 238 2.29 15.18 3.78
C PHE A 238 2.65 14.08 2.79
N GLU A 239 2.91 12.89 3.27
CA GLU A 239 3.20 11.70 2.49
C GLU A 239 2.04 10.71 2.63
N PHE A 240 1.32 10.46 1.54
CA PHE A 240 0.26 9.46 1.49
C PHE A 240 0.81 8.13 1.00
N ARG A 241 0.94 7.16 1.93
CA ARG A 241 1.63 5.88 1.72
C ARG A 241 0.72 4.73 1.30
N ALA A 242 -0.59 4.92 1.38
CA ALA A 242 -1.56 3.87 1.09
C ALA A 242 -1.74 3.59 -0.41
N VAL A 243 -1.23 4.45 -1.29
CA VAL A 243 -1.34 4.29 -2.76
C VAL A 243 -0.52 3.11 -3.27
N GLY A 244 -1.14 2.26 -4.09
CA GLY A 244 -0.51 1.07 -4.68
C GLY A 244 0.50 1.37 -5.80
N SER A 245 1.50 0.51 -5.96
CA SER A 245 2.53 0.62 -7.02
C SER A 245 1.99 0.53 -8.45
N ASN A 246 0.86 -0.12 -8.69
CA ASN A 246 0.26 -0.21 -10.02
C ASN A 246 -0.78 0.91 -10.29
N MET A 247 -1.18 1.66 -9.27
CA MET A 247 -2.24 2.67 -9.38
C MET A 247 -1.79 3.95 -10.07
N SER A 248 -2.72 4.64 -10.73
CA SER A 248 -2.53 6.06 -11.08
C SER A 248 -2.59 6.92 -9.82
N ILE A 249 -1.70 7.91 -9.70
CA ILE A 249 -1.79 8.90 -8.60
C ILE A 249 -2.94 9.89 -8.77
N SER A 250 -3.58 9.94 -9.95
CA SER A 250 -4.67 10.87 -10.25
C SER A 250 -5.87 10.74 -9.31
N GLY A 251 -6.35 9.51 -9.06
CA GLY A 251 -7.49 9.26 -8.17
C GLY A 251 -7.25 9.77 -6.75
N PRO A 252 -6.15 9.34 -6.09
CA PRO A 252 -5.73 9.91 -4.82
C PRO A 252 -5.59 11.43 -4.82
N LEU A 253 -4.98 12.03 -5.84
CA LEU A 253 -4.80 13.48 -5.92
C LEU A 253 -6.13 14.23 -6.08
N VAL A 254 -7.06 13.73 -6.88
CA VAL A 254 -8.41 14.30 -7.01
C VAL A 254 -9.09 14.31 -5.65
N ALA A 255 -9.14 13.16 -4.96
CA ALA A 255 -9.75 13.09 -3.63
C ALA A 255 -9.06 14.02 -2.62
N MET A 256 -7.72 13.92 -2.47
CA MET A 256 -6.97 14.75 -1.51
C MET A 256 -7.16 16.25 -1.76
N ASN A 257 -7.07 16.70 -3.01
CA ASN A 257 -7.25 18.12 -3.32
C ASN A 257 -8.69 18.58 -3.05
N THR A 258 -9.70 17.77 -3.38
CA THR A 258 -11.11 18.13 -3.14
C THR A 258 -11.45 18.17 -1.65
N ILE A 259 -10.99 17.20 -0.84
CA ILE A 259 -11.26 17.20 0.61
C ILE A 259 -10.56 18.36 1.31
N VAL A 260 -9.34 18.72 0.88
CA VAL A 260 -8.62 19.88 1.43
C VAL A 260 -9.30 21.17 0.99
N ALA A 261 -9.76 21.27 -0.26
CA ALA A 261 -10.54 22.42 -0.71
C ALA A 261 -11.81 22.63 0.13
N GLU A 262 -12.56 21.56 0.41
CA GLU A 262 -13.73 21.63 1.31
C GLU A 262 -13.38 22.09 2.71
N SER A 263 -12.25 21.61 3.24
CA SER A 263 -11.84 22.00 4.58
C SER A 263 -11.32 23.43 4.65
N LEU A 264 -10.69 23.93 3.60
CA LEU A 264 -10.26 25.33 3.51
C LEU A 264 -11.45 26.27 3.35
N ASP A 265 -12.44 25.90 2.53
CA ASP A 265 -13.68 26.67 2.38
C ASP A 265 -14.45 26.76 3.70
N TYR A 266 -14.55 25.64 4.44
CA TYR A 266 -15.09 25.65 5.80
C TYR A 266 -14.33 26.62 6.71
N CYS A 267 -12.99 26.55 6.73
CA CYS A 267 -12.17 27.43 7.56
C CYS A 267 -12.35 28.91 7.18
N ALA A 268 -12.32 29.23 5.89
CA ALA A 268 -12.52 30.58 5.38
C ALA A 268 -13.90 31.12 5.77
N SER A 269 -14.96 30.35 5.53
CA SER A 269 -16.34 30.72 5.88
C SER A 269 -16.50 31.01 7.37
N VAL A 270 -15.93 30.17 8.25
CA VAL A 270 -15.99 30.40 9.71
C VAL A 270 -15.23 31.66 10.10
N LEU A 271 -14.03 31.88 9.56
CA LEU A 271 -13.24 33.07 9.86
C LEU A 271 -13.91 34.35 9.36
N GLU A 272 -14.52 34.35 8.18
CA GLU A 272 -15.26 35.49 7.64
C GLU A 272 -16.47 35.86 8.53
N ILE A 273 -17.23 34.86 8.99
CA ILE A 273 -18.37 35.04 9.89
C ILE A 273 -17.92 35.61 11.24
N GLU A 274 -16.90 35.03 11.86
CA GLU A 274 -16.44 35.43 13.20
C GLU A 274 -15.75 36.80 13.20
N THR A 275 -15.04 37.15 12.11
CA THR A 275 -14.38 38.45 11.99
C THR A 275 -15.33 39.55 11.51
N GLY A 276 -16.32 39.22 10.70
CA GLY A 276 -17.15 40.21 10.01
C GLY A 276 -16.35 41.14 9.10
N GLY A 277 -15.19 40.68 8.60
CA GLY A 277 -14.24 41.47 7.80
C GLY A 277 -13.26 42.32 8.61
N ASP A 278 -13.28 42.23 9.94
CA ASP A 278 -12.35 42.96 10.82
C ASP A 278 -11.05 42.18 11.06
N SER A 279 -9.94 42.69 10.53
CA SER A 279 -8.62 42.06 10.66
C SER A 279 -8.12 41.98 12.11
N GLU A 280 -8.55 42.88 13.00
CA GLU A 280 -8.11 42.83 14.40
C GLU A 280 -8.65 41.60 15.15
N LYS A 281 -9.78 41.05 14.67
CA LYS A 281 -10.41 39.84 15.25
C LYS A 281 -9.83 38.54 14.72
N LEU A 282 -9.03 38.57 13.66
CA LEU A 282 -8.57 37.39 12.94
C LEU A 282 -7.82 36.40 13.85
N ASN A 283 -6.90 36.89 14.69
CA ASN A 283 -6.12 36.04 15.57
C ASN A 283 -7.00 35.32 16.60
N ALA A 284 -7.97 36.01 17.18
CA ALA A 284 -8.90 35.41 18.15
C ALA A 284 -9.83 34.38 17.49
N ALA A 285 -10.37 34.72 16.31
CA ALA A 285 -11.20 33.81 15.52
C ALA A 285 -10.42 32.56 15.09
N LEU A 286 -9.17 32.73 14.67
CA LEU A 286 -8.28 31.63 14.29
C LEU A 286 -8.03 30.68 15.47
N GLN A 287 -7.67 31.21 16.65
CA GLN A 287 -7.44 30.37 17.83
C GLN A 287 -8.69 29.57 18.20
N LYS A 288 -9.88 30.19 18.14
CA LYS A 288 -11.16 29.51 18.38
C LYS A 288 -11.42 28.40 17.35
N LEU A 289 -11.17 28.66 16.07
CA LEU A 289 -11.32 27.67 14.99
C LEU A 289 -10.36 26.48 15.15
N LEU A 290 -9.08 26.75 15.47
CA LEU A 290 -8.09 25.69 15.67
C LEU A 290 -8.46 24.80 16.86
N VAL A 291 -8.91 25.37 17.98
CA VAL A 291 -9.43 24.63 19.15
C VAL A 291 -10.61 23.75 18.74
N GLN A 292 -11.55 24.29 17.96
CA GLN A 292 -12.72 23.56 17.48
C GLN A 292 -12.31 22.36 16.63
N ILE A 293 -11.48 22.57 15.61
CA ILE A 293 -10.99 21.51 14.73
C ILE A 293 -10.29 20.42 15.54
N MET A 294 -9.43 20.78 16.50
CA MET A 294 -8.72 19.78 17.29
C MET A 294 -9.62 18.99 18.25
N LYS A 295 -10.71 19.59 18.73
CA LYS A 295 -11.71 18.87 19.54
C LYS A 295 -12.54 17.91 18.71
N GLU A 296 -12.91 18.30 17.49
CA GLU A 296 -13.79 17.51 16.61
C GLU A 296 -13.05 16.49 15.76
N HIS A 297 -11.81 16.79 15.35
CA HIS A 297 -11.04 16.01 14.38
C HIS A 297 -9.68 15.52 14.87
N GLY A 298 -9.23 15.89 16.07
CA GLY A 298 -7.93 15.49 16.60
C GLY A 298 -7.78 13.97 16.84
N SER A 299 -8.88 13.22 16.90
CA SER A 299 -8.87 11.74 17.07
C SER A 299 -8.14 10.99 15.95
N ILE A 300 -8.02 11.60 14.76
CA ILE A 300 -7.31 11.04 13.59
C ILE A 300 -5.79 10.99 13.78
N ILE A 301 -5.24 11.76 14.73
CA ILE A 301 -3.80 11.87 14.94
C ILE A 301 -3.32 10.67 15.76
N PHE A 302 -2.32 9.99 15.23
CA PHE A 302 -1.68 8.85 15.88
C PHE A 302 -0.21 8.76 15.49
N ASN A 303 0.67 8.86 16.50
CA ASN A 303 2.12 8.81 16.31
C ASN A 303 2.74 7.43 16.64
N GLY A 304 1.94 6.46 17.11
CA GLY A 304 2.41 5.14 17.53
C GLY A 304 2.43 4.08 16.42
N ASP A 305 2.78 2.84 16.76
CA ASP A 305 2.83 1.73 15.81
C ASP A 305 1.43 1.38 15.27
N GLY A 306 1.24 1.60 13.97
CA GLY A 306 -0.01 1.36 13.26
C GLY A 306 -0.35 -0.11 13.07
N TYR A 307 0.58 -1.04 13.32
CA TYR A 307 0.33 -2.48 13.24
C TYR A 307 -0.14 -3.10 14.55
N SER A 308 0.02 -2.39 15.66
CA SER A 308 -0.32 -2.90 16.98
C SER A 308 -1.81 -3.24 17.10
N GLU A 309 -2.12 -4.35 17.77
CA GLU A 309 -3.51 -4.71 18.05
C GLU A 309 -4.18 -3.67 18.97
N GLU A 310 -3.37 -3.04 19.82
CA GLU A 310 -3.73 -1.91 20.66
C GLU A 310 -4.27 -0.76 19.82
N TRP A 311 -3.54 -0.36 18.76
CA TRP A 311 -4.00 0.69 17.86
C TRP A 311 -5.30 0.31 17.16
N HIS A 312 -5.44 -0.93 16.72
CA HIS A 312 -6.67 -1.38 16.05
C HIS A 312 -7.90 -1.28 16.96
N LYS A 313 -7.77 -1.58 18.26
CA LYS A 313 -8.84 -1.44 19.26
C LYS A 313 -9.11 0.04 19.54
N GLU A 314 -8.06 0.81 19.79
CA GLU A 314 -8.15 2.24 20.08
C GLU A 314 -8.78 3.02 18.91
N ALA A 315 -8.37 2.75 17.68
CA ALA A 315 -8.92 3.39 16.48
C ALA A 315 -10.43 3.15 16.36
N ALA A 316 -10.91 1.95 16.67
CA ALA A 316 -12.33 1.64 16.68
C ALA A 316 -13.09 2.41 17.78
N GLU A 317 -12.51 2.52 18.98
CA GLU A 317 -13.07 3.33 20.08
C GLU A 317 -13.13 4.82 19.72
N ARG A 318 -12.15 5.31 18.95
CA ARG A 318 -12.10 6.67 18.41
C ARG A 318 -13.05 6.91 17.22
N GLY A 319 -13.72 5.87 16.72
CA GLY A 319 -14.63 5.95 15.59
C GLY A 319 -13.95 6.00 14.21
N LEU A 320 -12.67 5.61 14.11
CA LEU A 320 -11.95 5.55 12.85
C LEU A 320 -12.37 4.31 12.04
N LEU A 321 -12.51 4.48 10.73
CA LEU A 321 -12.94 3.43 9.81
C LEU A 321 -11.80 2.44 9.54
N ASN A 322 -12.14 1.15 9.49
CA ASN A 322 -11.21 0.07 9.14
C ASN A 322 -11.79 -0.81 8.03
N HIS A 323 -11.92 -0.24 6.83
CA HIS A 323 -12.32 -1.00 5.64
C HIS A 323 -11.13 -1.79 5.11
N LYS A 324 -10.95 -3.00 5.66
CA LYS A 324 -9.79 -3.85 5.34
C LYS A 324 -9.75 -4.22 3.87
N THR A 325 -10.90 -4.48 3.27
CA THR A 325 -11.01 -5.02 1.91
C THR A 325 -11.60 -4.00 0.94
N THR A 326 -11.30 -4.17 -0.35
CA THR A 326 -11.83 -3.34 -1.43
C THR A 326 -13.37 -3.35 -1.48
N PRO A 327 -14.08 -4.50 -1.36
CA PRO A 327 -15.54 -4.50 -1.30
C PRO A 327 -16.13 -3.73 -0.10
N ASP A 328 -15.40 -3.63 1.01
CA ASP A 328 -15.83 -2.84 2.17
C ASP A 328 -15.61 -1.33 1.95
N ALA A 329 -14.53 -0.97 1.23
CA ALA A 329 -14.10 0.42 1.06
C ALA A 329 -14.83 1.15 -0.08
N LEU A 330 -15.06 0.47 -1.21
CA LEU A 330 -15.61 1.09 -2.41
C LEU A 330 -17.01 1.72 -2.25
N PRO A 331 -17.95 1.14 -1.48
CA PRO A 331 -19.29 1.73 -1.28
C PRO A 331 -19.27 3.15 -0.68
N VAL A 332 -18.15 3.58 -0.09
CA VAL A 332 -18.00 4.96 0.41
C VAL A 332 -18.21 6.00 -0.71
N LEU A 333 -17.95 5.66 -1.98
CA LEU A 333 -18.14 6.55 -3.12
C LEU A 333 -19.60 7.01 -3.32
N GLU A 334 -20.58 6.23 -2.86
CA GLU A 334 -22.01 6.53 -2.94
C GLU A 334 -22.58 7.16 -1.67
N THR A 335 -21.75 7.38 -0.65
CA THR A 335 -22.22 8.07 0.55
C THR A 335 -22.61 9.50 0.21
N LYS A 336 -23.71 9.98 0.79
CA LYS A 336 -24.19 11.37 0.57
C LYS A 336 -23.11 12.41 0.84
N GLU A 337 -22.29 12.19 1.88
CA GLU A 337 -21.19 13.09 2.22
C GLU A 337 -20.15 13.21 1.09
N VAL A 338 -19.84 12.11 0.40
CA VAL A 338 -18.90 12.10 -0.74
C VAL A 338 -19.55 12.67 -2.00
N GLN A 339 -20.81 12.33 -2.27
CA GLN A 339 -21.57 12.89 -3.39
C GLN A 339 -21.69 14.41 -3.29
N GLU A 340 -22.11 14.92 -2.14
CA GLU A 340 -22.23 16.36 -1.86
C GLU A 340 -20.87 17.08 -1.94
N LEU A 341 -19.78 16.44 -1.48
CA LEU A 341 -18.43 16.97 -1.61
C LEU A 341 -18.10 17.20 -3.09
N PHE A 342 -18.20 16.17 -3.93
CA PHE A 342 -17.77 16.30 -5.31
C PHE A 342 -18.70 17.19 -6.14
N GLU A 343 -20.01 17.16 -5.88
CA GLU A 343 -21.00 18.01 -6.55
C GLU A 343 -20.79 19.48 -6.22
N ARG A 344 -20.60 19.82 -4.93
CA ARG A 344 -20.37 21.22 -4.49
C ARG A 344 -19.18 21.88 -5.20
N TYR A 345 -18.10 21.12 -5.40
CA TYR A 345 -16.89 21.63 -6.05
C TYR A 345 -16.87 21.41 -7.57
N GLY A 346 -17.93 20.82 -8.15
CA GLY A 346 -18.03 20.56 -9.60
C GLY A 346 -16.94 19.63 -10.13
N VAL A 347 -16.47 18.69 -9.30
CA VAL A 347 -15.35 17.79 -9.63
C VAL A 347 -15.85 16.46 -10.19
N LEU A 348 -16.88 15.86 -9.58
CA LEU A 348 -17.58 14.68 -10.07
C LEU A 348 -19.07 14.81 -9.73
N SER A 349 -19.93 14.36 -10.64
CA SER A 349 -21.36 14.19 -10.42
C SER A 349 -21.68 12.85 -9.74
N GLU A 350 -22.87 12.74 -9.15
CA GLU A 350 -23.40 11.49 -8.59
C GLU A 350 -23.28 10.32 -9.57
N ARG A 351 -23.69 10.53 -10.83
CA ARG A 351 -23.61 9.53 -11.89
C ARG A 351 -22.17 9.09 -12.20
N GLU A 352 -21.20 10.01 -12.12
CA GLU A 352 -19.79 9.68 -12.34
C GLU A 352 -19.20 8.88 -11.17
N LEU A 353 -19.66 9.13 -9.93
CA LEU A 353 -19.29 8.34 -8.77
C LEU A 353 -19.86 6.91 -8.84
N GLU A 354 -21.13 6.78 -9.18
CA GLU A 354 -21.79 5.48 -9.42
C GLU A 354 -21.06 4.68 -10.51
N SER A 355 -20.78 5.31 -11.66
CA SER A 355 -20.05 4.66 -12.75
C SER A 355 -18.63 4.21 -12.34
N ARG A 356 -17.94 4.98 -11.48
CA ARG A 356 -16.64 4.58 -10.94
C ARG A 356 -16.76 3.40 -10.00
N LEU A 357 -17.75 3.41 -9.11
CA LEU A 357 -17.99 2.29 -8.20
C LEU A 357 -18.20 0.99 -8.98
N ASP A 358 -19.10 1.01 -9.97
CA ASP A 358 -19.38 -0.15 -10.81
C ASP A 358 -18.11 -0.65 -11.51
N THR A 359 -17.36 0.26 -12.13
CA THR A 359 -16.12 -0.08 -12.83
C THR A 359 -15.08 -0.69 -11.89
N TYR A 360 -14.90 -0.13 -10.70
CA TYR A 360 -13.92 -0.62 -9.74
C TYR A 360 -14.32 -1.96 -9.13
N LEU A 361 -15.60 -2.18 -8.84
CA LEU A 361 -16.11 -3.47 -8.39
C LEU A 361 -15.97 -4.54 -9.48
N GLU A 362 -16.27 -4.20 -10.74
CA GLU A 362 -16.07 -5.09 -11.86
C GLU A 362 -14.59 -5.46 -12.03
N GLN A 363 -13.69 -4.47 -12.01
CA GLN A 363 -12.24 -4.70 -12.09
C GLN A 363 -11.74 -5.60 -10.97
N TYR A 364 -12.22 -5.38 -9.73
CA TYR A 364 -11.90 -6.24 -8.60
C TYR A 364 -12.35 -7.69 -8.85
N CYS A 365 -13.63 -7.88 -9.22
CA CYS A 365 -14.18 -9.20 -9.50
C CYS A 365 -13.43 -9.91 -10.63
N LEU A 366 -13.13 -9.22 -11.73
CA LEU A 366 -12.41 -9.77 -12.86
C LEU A 366 -10.98 -10.15 -12.51
N SER A 367 -10.29 -9.33 -11.71
CA SER A 367 -8.92 -9.63 -11.26
C SER A 367 -8.89 -10.92 -10.45
N VAL A 368 -9.72 -11.03 -9.41
CA VAL A 368 -9.79 -12.23 -8.56
C VAL A 368 -10.26 -13.45 -9.36
N LYS A 369 -11.20 -13.28 -10.30
CA LYS A 369 -11.66 -14.35 -11.19
C LYS A 369 -10.55 -14.89 -12.10
N VAL A 370 -9.69 -14.03 -12.63
CA VAL A 370 -8.54 -14.45 -13.45
C VAL A 370 -7.55 -15.22 -12.58
N GLU A 371 -7.25 -14.72 -11.38
CA GLU A 371 -6.38 -15.41 -10.43
C GLU A 371 -6.94 -16.77 -10.01
N SER A 372 -8.24 -16.88 -9.74
CA SER A 372 -8.85 -18.16 -9.34
C SER A 372 -8.80 -19.19 -10.47
N LYS A 373 -9.07 -18.77 -11.71
CA LYS A 373 -8.93 -19.63 -12.89
C LYS A 373 -7.49 -20.10 -13.09
N MET A 374 -6.53 -19.19 -12.98
CA MET A 374 -5.11 -19.53 -13.11
C MET A 374 -4.65 -20.46 -11.99
N THR A 375 -5.14 -20.26 -10.76
CA THR A 375 -4.90 -21.14 -9.61
C THR A 375 -5.35 -22.56 -9.92
N ILE A 376 -6.61 -22.73 -10.36
CA ILE A 376 -7.18 -24.04 -10.74
C ILE A 376 -6.37 -24.67 -11.87
N GLU A 377 -6.11 -23.92 -12.95
CA GLU A 377 -5.43 -24.42 -14.14
C GLU A 377 -4.03 -24.92 -13.82
N MET A 378 -3.21 -24.09 -13.16
CA MET A 378 -1.83 -24.47 -12.81
C MET A 378 -1.78 -25.60 -11.79
N ALA A 379 -2.60 -25.54 -10.73
CA ALA A 379 -2.64 -26.59 -9.71
C ALA A 379 -3.01 -27.94 -10.33
N ARG A 380 -4.00 -27.97 -11.22
CA ARG A 380 -4.48 -29.20 -11.87
C ARG A 380 -3.56 -29.75 -12.93
N THR A 381 -3.03 -28.88 -13.80
CA THR A 381 -2.41 -29.32 -15.05
C THR A 381 -0.89 -29.37 -14.98
N ILE A 382 -0.29 -28.67 -14.01
CA ILE A 382 1.16 -28.56 -13.86
C ILE A 382 1.62 -29.22 -12.55
N ILE A 383 1.10 -28.74 -11.42
CA ILE A 383 1.61 -29.12 -10.09
C ILE A 383 1.13 -30.51 -9.68
N PHE A 384 -0.17 -30.77 -9.73
CA PHE A 384 -0.75 -32.06 -9.34
C PHE A 384 -0.13 -33.24 -10.12
N PRO A 385 0.05 -33.18 -11.46
CA PRO A 385 0.71 -34.25 -12.20
C PRO A 385 2.18 -34.47 -11.79
N ALA A 386 2.91 -33.40 -11.42
CA ALA A 386 4.28 -33.52 -10.92
C ALA A 386 4.32 -34.25 -9.57
N ALA A 387 3.43 -33.88 -8.65
CA ALA A 387 3.32 -34.53 -7.34
C ALA A 387 2.92 -36.01 -7.47
N ILE A 388 1.99 -36.36 -8.37
CA ILE A 388 1.60 -37.75 -8.67
C ILE A 388 2.77 -38.57 -9.23
N ARG A 389 3.58 -38.00 -10.13
CA ARG A 389 4.77 -38.69 -10.66
C ARG A 389 5.75 -39.03 -9.55
N TYR A 390 6.01 -38.07 -8.66
CA TYR A 390 6.89 -38.28 -7.52
C TYR A 390 6.32 -39.29 -6.51
N GLN A 391 5.03 -39.20 -6.20
CA GLN A 391 4.32 -40.18 -5.36
C GLN A 391 4.49 -41.60 -5.91
N ASN A 392 4.36 -41.79 -7.23
CA ASN A 392 4.56 -43.09 -7.86
C ASN A 392 6.01 -43.59 -7.75
N GLN A 393 7.01 -42.72 -7.86
CA GLN A 393 8.42 -43.09 -7.66
C GLN A 393 8.67 -43.57 -6.22
N LEU A 394 8.13 -42.85 -5.22
CA LEU A 394 8.22 -43.25 -3.81
C LEU A 394 7.53 -44.61 -3.58
N ALA A 395 6.30 -44.78 -4.06
CA ALA A 395 5.54 -46.02 -3.92
C ALA A 395 6.25 -47.22 -4.58
N SER A 396 6.79 -47.02 -5.79
CA SER A 396 7.55 -48.06 -6.51
C SER A 396 8.82 -48.44 -5.75
N THR A 397 9.52 -47.46 -5.18
CA THR A 397 10.72 -47.70 -4.36
C THR A 397 10.40 -48.53 -3.13
N CYS A 398 9.36 -48.16 -2.38
CA CYS A 398 8.86 -48.92 -1.24
C CYS A 398 8.49 -50.36 -1.63
N ALA A 399 7.76 -50.55 -2.73
CA ALA A 399 7.38 -51.88 -3.20
C ALA A 399 8.61 -52.75 -3.55
N ASN A 400 9.61 -52.17 -4.21
CA ASN A 400 10.85 -52.86 -4.58
C ASN A 400 11.70 -53.25 -3.37
N LEU A 401 11.87 -52.34 -2.39
CA LEU A 401 12.61 -52.63 -1.16
C LEU A 401 11.94 -53.76 -0.36
N LYS A 402 10.60 -53.73 -0.28
CA LYS A 402 9.80 -54.78 0.36
C LYS A 402 9.96 -56.12 -0.35
N PHE A 403 9.97 -56.13 -1.68
CA PHE A 403 10.16 -57.34 -2.48
C PHE A 403 11.52 -58.00 -2.24
N VAL A 404 12.58 -57.20 -2.05
CA VAL A 404 13.94 -57.69 -1.77
C VAL A 404 14.14 -58.03 -0.27
N GLY A 405 13.17 -57.72 0.59
CA GLY A 405 13.19 -58.08 2.01
C GLY A 405 13.90 -57.09 2.93
N TYR A 406 14.06 -55.83 2.50
CA TYR A 406 14.57 -54.77 3.37
C TYR A 406 13.46 -54.14 4.22
N GLU A 407 13.81 -53.73 5.44
CA GLU A 407 12.98 -52.85 6.28
C GLU A 407 13.30 -51.37 5.97
N PHE A 408 12.26 -50.53 5.93
CA PHE A 408 12.36 -49.09 5.61
C PHE A 408 11.12 -48.33 6.09
N ASP A 409 11.22 -47.00 6.20
CA ASP A 409 10.12 -46.12 6.60
C ASP A 409 9.36 -45.54 5.39
N THR A 410 8.05 -45.33 5.54
CA THR A 410 7.17 -44.77 4.49
C THR A 410 6.79 -43.30 4.69
N HIS A 411 7.37 -42.62 5.69
CA HIS A 411 6.95 -41.29 6.12
C HIS A 411 6.79 -40.26 4.99
N THR A 412 7.75 -40.17 4.07
CA THR A 412 7.68 -39.24 2.92
C THR A 412 6.55 -39.62 1.96
N LEU A 413 6.35 -40.91 1.68
CA LEU A 413 5.26 -41.39 0.83
C LEU A 413 3.91 -41.09 1.47
N ASP A 414 3.77 -41.35 2.77
CA ASP A 414 2.54 -41.10 3.52
C ASP A 414 2.19 -39.61 3.48
N LYS A 415 3.17 -38.74 3.72
CA LYS A 415 2.99 -37.29 3.70
C LYS A 415 2.63 -36.76 2.31
N VAL A 416 3.35 -37.18 1.27
CA VAL A 416 3.04 -36.78 -0.12
C VAL A 416 1.65 -37.28 -0.52
N THR A 417 1.25 -38.48 -0.08
CA THR A 417 -0.08 -39.04 -0.37
C THR A 417 -1.21 -38.22 0.28
N GLU A 418 -1.01 -37.80 1.53
CA GLU A 418 -1.93 -36.89 2.23
C GLU A 418 -2.09 -35.57 1.47
N LEU A 419 -0.96 -34.93 1.12
CA LEU A 419 -0.96 -33.63 0.46
C LEU A 419 -1.53 -33.67 -0.96
N VAL A 420 -1.23 -34.70 -1.73
CA VAL A 420 -1.79 -34.90 -3.08
C VAL A 420 -3.31 -35.02 -3.03
N LYS A 421 -3.84 -35.78 -2.06
CA LYS A 421 -5.29 -35.89 -1.86
C LYS A 421 -5.89 -34.53 -1.48
N ALA A 422 -5.31 -33.84 -0.49
CA ALA A 422 -5.80 -32.54 -0.05
C ALA A 422 -5.75 -31.47 -1.16
N LEU A 423 -4.71 -31.50 -2.01
CA LEU A 423 -4.62 -30.65 -3.20
C LEU A 423 -5.76 -30.97 -4.19
N GLN A 424 -6.04 -32.23 -4.45
CA GLN A 424 -7.12 -32.62 -5.37
C GLN A 424 -8.51 -32.18 -4.87
N ASP A 425 -8.76 -32.37 -3.57
CA ASP A 425 -10.01 -31.97 -2.92
C ASP A 425 -10.17 -30.44 -2.95
N SER A 426 -9.14 -29.69 -2.54
CA SER A 426 -9.17 -28.22 -2.53
C SER A 426 -9.30 -27.58 -3.93
N ILE A 427 -8.72 -28.18 -4.98
CA ILE A 427 -8.94 -27.74 -6.37
C ILE A 427 -10.43 -27.89 -6.73
N SER A 428 -11.05 -29.01 -6.38
CA SER A 428 -12.46 -29.30 -6.69
C SER A 428 -13.39 -28.35 -5.94
N ASP A 429 -13.08 -28.05 -4.68
CA ASP A 429 -13.81 -27.08 -3.87
C ASP A 429 -13.71 -25.66 -4.45
N LEU A 430 -12.50 -25.22 -4.84
CA LEU A 430 -12.29 -23.91 -5.46
C LEU A 430 -13.08 -23.77 -6.77
N GLU A 431 -13.18 -24.82 -7.57
CA GLU A 431 -14.00 -24.82 -8.79
C GLU A 431 -15.50 -24.68 -8.50
N ALA A 432 -16.01 -25.44 -7.53
CA ALA A 432 -17.41 -25.37 -7.14
C ALA A 432 -17.77 -23.98 -6.61
N ILE A 433 -16.91 -23.41 -5.76
CA ILE A 433 -17.06 -22.05 -5.21
C ILE A 433 -17.00 -21.02 -6.34
N THR A 434 -16.01 -21.10 -7.22
CA THR A 434 -15.85 -20.15 -8.34
C THR A 434 -17.03 -20.21 -9.33
N SER A 435 -17.60 -21.39 -9.54
CA SER A 435 -18.76 -21.59 -10.42
C SER A 435 -20.07 -21.08 -9.82
N SER A 436 -20.11 -20.93 -8.49
CA SER A 436 -21.29 -20.47 -7.75
C SER A 436 -21.39 -18.95 -7.62
N VAL A 437 -20.42 -18.20 -8.17
CA VAL A 437 -20.43 -16.73 -8.12
C VAL A 437 -21.63 -16.20 -8.92
N ASN A 438 -22.55 -15.52 -8.22
CA ASN A 438 -23.60 -14.76 -8.87
C ASN A 438 -23.06 -13.39 -9.32
N SER A 439 -23.20 -13.07 -10.61
CA SER A 439 -22.75 -11.80 -11.19
C SER A 439 -23.87 -10.78 -11.40
N SER A 440 -25.06 -10.98 -10.83
CA SER A 440 -26.19 -10.05 -11.00
C SER A 440 -26.00 -8.72 -10.27
N ASN A 441 -25.20 -8.71 -9.20
CA ASN A 441 -24.86 -7.52 -8.43
C ASN A 441 -23.33 -7.50 -8.24
N ALA A 442 -22.67 -6.43 -8.72
CA ALA A 442 -21.22 -6.32 -8.70
C ALA A 442 -20.65 -6.27 -7.26
N HIS A 443 -21.35 -5.64 -6.32
CA HIS A 443 -20.92 -5.56 -4.92
C HIS A 443 -21.04 -6.91 -4.23
N GLU A 444 -22.18 -7.60 -4.36
CA GLU A 444 -22.37 -8.94 -3.80
C GLU A 444 -21.36 -9.94 -4.38
N ALA A 445 -21.08 -9.85 -5.70
CA ALA A 445 -20.06 -10.64 -6.34
C ALA A 445 -18.67 -10.36 -5.75
N ALA A 446 -18.31 -9.09 -5.55
CA ALA A 446 -17.03 -8.68 -4.98
C ALA A 446 -16.87 -9.20 -3.54
N VAL A 447 -17.92 -9.10 -2.72
CA VAL A 447 -17.98 -9.67 -1.37
C VAL A 447 -17.81 -11.19 -1.40
N TYR A 448 -18.44 -11.88 -2.35
CA TYR A 448 -18.29 -13.33 -2.50
C TYR A 448 -16.86 -13.73 -2.91
N TYR A 449 -16.26 -13.03 -3.87
CA TYR A 449 -14.86 -13.23 -4.25
C TYR A 449 -13.93 -13.06 -3.03
N CYS A 450 -14.12 -11.98 -2.27
CA CYS A 450 -13.34 -11.69 -1.08
C CYS A 450 -13.47 -12.77 0.01
N ASN A 451 -14.70 -13.17 0.33
CA ASN A 451 -14.99 -13.99 1.52
C ASN A 451 -15.02 -15.50 1.23
N LYS A 452 -15.08 -15.92 -0.03
CA LYS A 452 -15.17 -17.35 -0.41
C LYS A 452 -14.09 -17.77 -1.40
N VAL A 453 -13.92 -17.05 -2.50
CA VAL A 453 -12.99 -17.46 -3.57
C VAL A 453 -11.53 -17.28 -3.12
N ILE A 454 -11.15 -16.12 -2.59
CA ILE A 454 -9.77 -15.88 -2.12
C ILE A 454 -9.35 -16.87 -1.02
N PRO A 455 -10.16 -17.13 0.03
CA PRO A 455 -9.84 -18.17 1.01
C PRO A 455 -9.64 -19.55 0.41
N ALA A 456 -10.49 -19.96 -0.55
CA ALA A 456 -10.34 -21.24 -1.23
C ALA A 456 -9.07 -21.31 -2.09
N MET A 457 -8.68 -20.21 -2.76
CA MET A 457 -7.40 -20.12 -3.47
C MET A 457 -6.21 -20.29 -2.51
N ASN A 458 -6.27 -19.65 -1.35
CA ASN A 458 -5.22 -19.76 -0.34
C ASN A 458 -5.10 -21.18 0.24
N ASP A 459 -6.19 -21.93 0.31
CA ASP A 459 -6.16 -23.33 0.74
C ASP A 459 -5.47 -24.22 -0.32
N VAL A 460 -5.75 -24.01 -1.61
CA VAL A 460 -5.01 -24.69 -2.70
C VAL A 460 -3.52 -24.34 -2.59
N ARG A 461 -3.19 -23.05 -2.45
CA ARG A 461 -1.81 -22.57 -2.29
C ARG A 461 -1.11 -23.26 -1.13
N LYS A 462 -1.74 -23.36 0.04
CA LYS A 462 -1.17 -24.00 1.22
C LYS A 462 -0.64 -25.40 0.93
N TYR A 463 -1.42 -26.24 0.24
CA TYR A 463 -0.99 -27.61 -0.08
C TYR A 463 0.08 -27.65 -1.17
N VAL A 464 0.03 -26.73 -2.14
CA VAL A 464 1.06 -26.60 -3.18
C VAL A 464 2.40 -26.18 -2.57
N ASP A 465 2.40 -25.14 -1.74
CA ASP A 465 3.61 -24.62 -1.10
C ASP A 465 4.22 -25.68 -0.15
N GLU A 466 3.39 -26.50 0.51
CA GLU A 466 3.88 -27.63 1.31
C GLU A 466 4.47 -28.74 0.42
N LEU A 467 3.83 -29.08 -0.72
CA LEU A 467 4.34 -30.06 -1.68
C LEU A 467 5.69 -29.67 -2.29
N GLU A 468 5.93 -28.38 -2.54
CA GLU A 468 7.22 -27.85 -3.01
C GLU A 468 8.39 -28.30 -2.14
N GLY A 469 8.18 -28.40 -0.82
CA GLY A 469 9.19 -28.85 0.14
C GLY A 469 9.44 -30.36 0.18
N TYR A 470 8.61 -31.18 -0.48
CA TYR A 470 8.72 -32.64 -0.48
C TYR A 470 9.02 -33.24 -1.86
N VAL A 471 8.47 -32.65 -2.93
CA VAL A 471 8.66 -33.13 -4.29
C VAL A 471 10.12 -32.92 -4.71
N ALA A 472 10.70 -33.90 -5.39
CA ALA A 472 12.06 -33.80 -5.88
C ALA A 472 12.21 -32.60 -6.84
N ASP A 473 13.30 -31.84 -6.67
CA ASP A 473 13.61 -30.61 -7.40
C ASP A 473 13.57 -30.80 -8.93
N ASP A 474 14.08 -31.93 -9.42
CA ASP A 474 14.09 -32.29 -10.85
C ASP A 474 12.69 -32.57 -11.43
N LEU A 475 11.70 -32.81 -10.57
CA LEU A 475 10.30 -32.99 -10.93
C LEU A 475 9.45 -31.75 -10.66
N TRP A 476 9.93 -30.81 -9.86
CA TRP A 476 9.17 -29.60 -9.52
C TRP A 476 9.06 -28.69 -10.75
N PRO A 477 7.84 -28.29 -11.16
CA PRO A 477 7.65 -27.69 -12.47
C PRO A 477 7.75 -26.15 -12.47
N LEU A 478 7.84 -25.51 -11.30
CA LEU A 478 7.85 -24.05 -11.16
C LEU A 478 9.20 -23.57 -10.62
N PRO A 479 9.71 -22.41 -11.05
CA PRO A 479 10.83 -21.78 -10.38
C PRO A 479 10.48 -21.50 -8.92
N THR A 480 11.36 -21.89 -8.00
CA THR A 480 11.20 -21.60 -6.57
C THR A 480 11.44 -20.12 -6.30
N TYR A 481 10.95 -19.62 -5.16
CA TYR A 481 11.26 -18.24 -4.75
C TYR A 481 12.76 -18.02 -4.57
N GLN A 482 13.52 -19.04 -4.15
CA GLN A 482 14.97 -18.93 -4.02
C GLN A 482 15.63 -18.64 -5.38
N GLU A 483 15.18 -19.31 -6.44
CA GLU A 483 15.67 -19.08 -7.79
C GLU A 483 15.28 -17.70 -8.30
N MET A 484 14.00 -17.32 -8.15
CA MET A 484 13.49 -16.05 -8.66
C MET A 484 14.07 -14.82 -7.95
N LEU A 485 14.36 -14.91 -6.65
CA LEU A 485 14.78 -13.77 -5.83
C LEU A 485 16.31 -13.61 -5.74
N PHE A 486 17.07 -14.70 -5.83
CA PHE A 486 18.51 -14.67 -5.52
C PHE A 486 19.44 -15.21 -6.61
N ILE A 487 18.97 -16.08 -7.51
CA ILE A 487 19.84 -16.61 -8.56
C ILE A 487 19.95 -15.55 -9.66
N ARG A 488 21.19 -15.09 -9.91
CA ARG A 488 21.49 -13.93 -10.77
C ARG A 488 22.10 -14.32 -12.11
#